data_AF-A0A7C7YB61-F1
#
_entry.id   AF-A0A7C7YB61-F1
#
_cell.length_a   1.000
_cell.length_b   1.000
_cell.length_c   1.000
_cell.angle_alpha   90.00
_cell.angle_beta   90.00
_cell.angle_gamma   90.00
#
_symmetry.space_group_name_H-M   'P 1'
#
loop_
_entity.id
_entity.type
_entity.pdbx_description
1 polymer ?
#
loop_
_entity_poly.entity_id
_entity_poly.type
_entity_poly.pdbx_seq_one_letter_code
_entity_poly.pdbx_strand_id
1 'polypeptide(L)'
;MIAPIELSLTPRPLERAEGEVAVVGFFVDERPLRGGAARADWRLCGGLSQRIESGNLSGKSGEALLIGCGRALVAPRLLLLGLGDRKAFDQIRVRKEIHHAMDRCQKLGCSRIALSPLGIATDDISRHAGALVAGIRSAWQGSTRPMSLKLCVPAAEIVGVQRALEEARAAANAEELMILPQPGNEVSE
;
A
#
# COMPACT_ATOMS: atom_id res chain seq x y z
N MET A 1 -6.66 -21.85 13.08
CA MET A 1 -6.10 -20.58 13.61
C MET A 1 -6.09 -19.58 12.48
N ILE A 2 -6.60 -18.37 12.72
CA ILE A 2 -6.49 -17.25 11.78
C ILE A 2 -5.04 -16.74 11.88
N ALA A 3 -4.37 -16.55 10.75
CA ALA A 3 -3.00 -16.05 10.78
C ALA A 3 -2.97 -14.55 11.16
N PRO A 4 -2.02 -14.12 12.01
CA PRO A 4 -1.93 -12.74 12.44
C PRO A 4 -1.53 -11.83 11.27
N ILE A 5 -2.12 -10.64 11.25
CA ILE A 5 -1.79 -9.54 10.33
C ILE A 5 -1.15 -8.43 11.15
N GLU A 6 0.15 -8.22 10.98
CA GLU A 6 0.86 -7.10 11.59
C GLU A 6 0.85 -5.90 10.65
N LEU A 7 0.21 -4.81 11.06
CA LEU A 7 0.24 -3.53 10.35
C LEU A 7 1.13 -2.56 11.13
N SER A 8 2.18 -2.06 10.51
CA SER A 8 3.02 -0.98 11.04
C SER A 8 3.00 0.21 10.10
N LEU A 9 3.09 1.42 10.64
CA LEU A 9 3.31 2.61 9.84
C LEU A 9 4.80 2.84 9.63
N THR A 10 5.19 3.65 8.65
CA THR A 10 6.58 4.09 8.55
C THR A 10 6.66 5.46 7.88
N PRO A 11 7.50 6.39 8.40
CA PRO A 11 7.78 7.66 7.74
C PRO A 11 8.73 7.49 6.56
N ARG A 12 9.34 6.31 6.40
CA ARG A 12 10.24 6.04 5.28
C ARG A 12 9.43 6.09 3.98
N PRO A 13 9.95 6.75 2.93
CA PRO A 13 9.31 6.72 1.63
C PRO A 13 9.41 5.30 1.05
N LEU A 14 8.51 4.97 0.13
CA LEU A 14 8.32 3.61 -0.39
C LEU A 14 9.62 2.97 -0.91
N GLU A 15 10.45 3.72 -1.62
CA GLU A 15 11.71 3.23 -2.19
C GLU A 15 12.72 2.76 -1.12
N ARG A 16 12.53 3.18 0.14
CA ARG A 16 13.32 2.78 1.32
C ARG A 16 12.56 1.83 2.27
N ALA A 17 11.31 1.51 1.97
CA ALA A 17 10.51 0.62 2.79
C ALA A 17 10.90 -0.84 2.51
N GLU A 18 11.08 -1.60 3.59
CA GLU A 18 11.43 -3.01 3.51
C GLU A 18 10.20 -3.88 3.23
N GLY A 19 10.39 -4.91 2.42
CA GLY A 19 9.35 -5.88 2.09
C GLY A 19 9.82 -6.82 0.99
N GLU A 20 9.07 -7.89 0.78
CA GLU A 20 9.23 -8.79 -0.37
C GLU A 20 8.64 -8.19 -1.66
N VAL A 21 7.73 -7.23 -1.50
CA VAL A 21 7.08 -6.47 -2.57
C VAL A 21 6.67 -5.09 -2.08
N ALA A 22 6.95 -4.07 -2.89
CA ALA A 22 6.40 -2.72 -2.75
C ALA A 22 5.14 -2.61 -3.61
N VAL A 23 4.08 -1.98 -3.10
CA VAL A 23 2.79 -1.85 -3.78
C VAL A 23 2.43 -0.37 -3.94
N VAL A 24 2.08 -0.01 -5.17
CA VAL A 24 1.69 1.34 -5.59
C VAL A 24 0.51 1.29 -6.54
N GLY A 25 -0.17 2.42 -6.68
CA GLY A 25 -1.23 2.56 -7.67
C GLY A 25 -1.21 3.91 -8.33
N PHE A 26 -1.85 3.98 -9.50
CA PHE A 26 -2.00 5.20 -10.29
C PHE A 26 -3.36 5.20 -11.00
N PHE A 27 -3.87 6.40 -11.29
CA PHE A 27 -5.15 6.57 -12.00
C PHE A 27 -4.95 6.66 -13.52
N VAL A 28 -6.05 6.47 -14.27
CA VAL A 28 -6.06 6.52 -15.73
C VAL A 28 -5.42 7.82 -16.25
N ASP A 29 -5.87 8.96 -15.74
CA ASP A 29 -5.42 10.28 -16.19
C ASP A 29 -4.28 10.86 -15.33
N GLU A 30 -3.59 10.03 -14.53
CA GLU A 30 -2.54 10.53 -13.65
C GLU A 30 -1.22 10.74 -14.38
N ARG A 31 -1.02 11.94 -14.95
CA ARG A 31 0.23 12.35 -15.59
C ARG A 31 0.64 13.74 -15.09
N PRO A 32 1.85 13.93 -14.52
CA PRO A 32 2.81 12.89 -14.15
C PRO A 32 2.28 11.97 -13.03
N LEU A 33 2.93 10.80 -12.84
CA LEU A 33 2.68 9.91 -11.71
C LEU A 33 2.81 10.67 -10.38
N ARG A 34 2.06 10.24 -9.35
CA ARG A 34 2.09 10.85 -8.01
C ARG A 34 2.43 9.85 -6.90
N GLY A 35 2.75 10.37 -5.71
CA GLY A 35 2.95 9.58 -4.50
C GLY A 35 4.04 8.50 -4.63
N GLY A 36 3.77 7.30 -4.11
CA GLY A 36 4.70 6.18 -4.18
C GLY A 36 5.03 5.74 -5.62
N ALA A 37 4.08 5.84 -6.55
CA ALA A 37 4.32 5.51 -7.96
C ALA A 37 5.35 6.45 -8.60
N ALA A 38 5.26 7.75 -8.32
CA ALA A 38 6.25 8.74 -8.79
C ALA A 38 7.65 8.47 -8.24
N ARG A 39 7.75 8.16 -6.94
CA ARG A 39 9.03 7.85 -6.29
C ARG A 39 9.67 6.58 -6.84
N ALA A 40 8.87 5.54 -7.05
CA ALA A 40 9.32 4.31 -7.67
C ALA A 40 9.78 4.56 -9.12
N ASP A 41 9.01 5.33 -9.89
CA ASP A 41 9.36 5.66 -11.28
C ASP A 41 10.67 6.45 -11.38
N TRP A 42 10.87 7.43 -10.47
CA TRP A 42 12.12 8.18 -10.39
C TRP A 42 13.33 7.25 -10.15
N ARG A 43 13.19 6.27 -9.24
CA ARG A 43 14.23 5.27 -8.98
C ARG A 43 14.45 4.29 -10.13
N LEU A 44 13.41 4.05 -10.92
CA LEU A 44 13.44 3.21 -12.12
C LEU A 44 13.79 4.01 -13.39
N CYS A 45 14.32 5.22 -13.24
CA CYS A 45 14.72 6.10 -14.35
C CYS A 45 13.60 6.32 -15.39
N GLY A 46 12.35 6.46 -14.94
CA GLY A 46 11.19 6.70 -15.80
C GLY A 46 10.60 5.44 -16.44
N GLY A 47 11.01 4.24 -16.02
CA GLY A 47 10.56 2.99 -16.62
C GLY A 47 9.05 2.70 -16.50
N LEU A 48 8.35 3.26 -15.51
CA LEU A 48 6.89 3.19 -15.43
C LEU A 48 6.25 4.21 -16.37
N SER A 49 6.79 5.44 -16.42
CA SER A 49 6.34 6.49 -17.35
C SER A 49 6.48 6.05 -18.82
N GLN A 50 7.59 5.42 -19.19
CA GLN A 50 7.79 4.88 -20.54
C GLN A 50 6.75 3.82 -20.91
N ARG A 51 6.38 2.93 -19.98
CA ARG A 51 5.35 1.89 -20.21
C ARG A 51 3.95 2.49 -20.33
N ILE A 52 3.71 3.56 -19.59
CA ILE A 52 2.51 4.36 -19.66
C ILE A 52 2.40 5.05 -21.05
N GLU A 53 3.47 5.70 -21.49
CA GLU A 53 3.53 6.39 -22.78
C GLU A 53 3.41 5.42 -23.96
N SER A 54 3.98 4.22 -23.83
CA SER A 54 3.86 3.15 -24.83
C SER A 54 2.50 2.43 -24.81
N GLY A 55 1.57 2.81 -23.93
CA GLY A 55 0.24 2.20 -23.82
C GLY A 55 0.21 0.82 -23.14
N ASN A 56 1.32 0.35 -22.57
CA ASN A 56 1.38 -0.91 -21.82
C ASN A 56 0.71 -0.82 -20.44
N LEU A 57 0.49 0.40 -19.95
CA LEU A 57 -0.14 0.72 -18.68
C LEU A 57 -1.16 1.83 -18.87
N SER A 58 -2.41 1.55 -18.52
CA SER A 58 -3.55 2.44 -18.76
C SER A 58 -4.11 3.09 -17.50
N GLY A 59 -3.82 2.55 -16.31
CA GLY A 59 -4.35 3.00 -15.02
C GLY A 59 -5.76 2.48 -14.72
N LYS A 60 -6.31 1.60 -15.58
CA LYS A 60 -7.67 1.04 -15.41
C LYS A 60 -7.71 0.08 -14.22
N SER A 61 -8.81 0.09 -13.47
CA SER A 61 -8.98 -0.85 -12.36
C SER A 61 -8.96 -2.31 -12.82
N GLY A 62 -8.29 -3.15 -12.04
CA GLY A 62 -8.00 -4.54 -12.39
C GLY A 62 -6.69 -4.74 -13.17
N GLU A 63 -6.13 -3.69 -13.75
CA GLU A 63 -4.78 -3.72 -14.33
C GLU A 63 -3.72 -3.86 -13.23
N ALA A 64 -2.71 -4.68 -13.49
CA ALA A 64 -1.57 -4.82 -12.61
C ALA A 64 -0.30 -5.15 -13.38
N LEU A 65 0.83 -4.63 -12.91
CA LEU A 65 2.16 -4.93 -13.41
C LEU A 65 3.06 -5.30 -12.24
N LEU A 66 3.73 -6.46 -12.34
CA LEU A 66 4.77 -6.87 -11.41
C LEU A 66 6.12 -6.78 -12.13
N ILE A 67 7.07 -6.04 -11.56
CA ILE A 67 8.45 -5.94 -12.06
C ILE A 67 9.47 -6.21 -10.96
N GLY A 68 10.66 -6.67 -11.35
CA GLY A 68 11.83 -6.69 -10.48
C GLY A 68 12.44 -5.29 -10.36
N CYS A 69 12.87 -4.92 -9.15
CA CYS A 69 13.42 -3.59 -8.87
C CYS A 69 14.95 -3.53 -8.94
N GLY A 70 15.64 -4.68 -8.94
CA GLY A 70 17.09 -4.70 -8.75
C GLY A 70 17.49 -3.96 -7.47
N ARG A 71 18.31 -2.91 -7.60
CA ARG A 71 18.74 -2.03 -6.49
C ARG A 71 17.98 -0.70 -6.43
N ALA A 72 16.98 -0.49 -7.29
CA ALA A 72 16.25 0.79 -7.38
C ALA A 72 15.42 1.06 -6.11
N LEU A 73 14.80 0.01 -5.56
CA LEU A 73 14.00 0.00 -4.33
C LEU A 73 14.59 -1.03 -3.36
N VAL A 74 14.36 -0.85 -2.05
CA VAL A 74 14.73 -1.86 -1.04
C VAL A 74 13.93 -3.15 -1.22
N ALA A 75 12.62 -3.04 -1.51
CA ALA A 75 11.83 -4.19 -1.88
C ALA A 75 12.25 -4.71 -3.28
N PRO A 76 12.51 -6.01 -3.45
CA PRO A 76 13.05 -6.55 -4.71
C PRO A 76 12.02 -6.58 -5.85
N ARG A 77 10.72 -6.41 -5.53
CA ARG A 77 9.61 -6.41 -6.48
C ARG A 77 8.73 -5.18 -6.29
N LEU A 78 8.19 -4.65 -7.39
CA LEU A 78 7.18 -3.60 -7.40
C LEU A 78 5.92 -4.12 -8.07
N LEU A 79 4.80 -4.06 -7.35
CA LEU A 79 3.46 -4.29 -7.88
C LEU A 79 2.78 -2.92 -8.08
N LEU A 80 2.58 -2.56 -9.33
CA LEU A 80 1.83 -1.36 -9.73
C LEU A 80 0.41 -1.75 -10.11
N LEU A 81 -0.57 -1.04 -9.57
CA LEU A 81 -1.99 -1.27 -9.77
C LEU A 81 -2.66 -0.08 -10.48
N GLY A 82 -3.52 -0.36 -11.45
CA GLY A 82 -4.43 0.65 -11.99
C GLY A 82 -5.59 0.87 -11.02
N LEU A 83 -5.88 2.13 -10.65
CA LEU A 83 -6.92 2.49 -9.68
C LEU A 83 -8.26 2.88 -10.34
N GLY A 84 -8.26 3.07 -11.66
CA GLY A 84 -9.40 3.52 -12.45
C GLY A 84 -9.52 5.04 -12.50
N ASP A 85 -10.76 5.54 -12.53
CA ASP A 85 -11.07 6.97 -12.50
C ASP A 85 -10.94 7.52 -11.09
N ARG A 86 -10.19 8.62 -10.95
CA ARG A 86 -9.99 9.34 -9.69
C ARG A 86 -11.30 9.92 -9.13
N LYS A 87 -12.21 10.38 -9.99
CA LYS A 87 -13.49 10.97 -9.56
C LYS A 87 -14.43 9.95 -8.92
N ALA A 88 -14.27 8.67 -9.27
CA ALA A 88 -15.04 7.57 -8.73
C ALA A 88 -14.34 6.86 -7.55
N PHE A 89 -13.23 7.43 -7.04
CA PHE A 89 -12.40 6.78 -6.03
C PHE A 89 -12.86 7.16 -4.61
N ASP A 90 -13.91 6.49 -4.15
CA ASP A 90 -14.48 6.64 -2.81
C ASP A 90 -13.97 5.58 -1.80
N GLN A 91 -14.52 5.56 -0.58
CA GLN A 91 -14.14 4.58 0.43
C GLN A 91 -14.42 3.11 0.03
N ILE A 92 -15.49 2.86 -0.75
CA ILE A 92 -15.82 1.52 -1.23
C ILE A 92 -14.74 1.06 -2.21
N ARG A 93 -14.30 1.98 -3.08
CA ARG A 93 -13.24 1.74 -4.05
C ARG A 93 -11.89 1.54 -3.38
N VAL A 94 -11.55 2.36 -2.37
CA VAL A 94 -10.34 2.16 -1.55
C VAL A 94 -10.32 0.76 -0.94
N ARG A 95 -11.41 0.34 -0.29
CA ARG A 95 -11.52 -0.99 0.30
C ARG A 95 -11.23 -2.08 -0.72
N LYS A 96 -11.83 -1.96 -1.91
CA LYS A 96 -11.71 -2.93 -3.00
C LYS A 96 -10.28 -3.00 -3.56
N GLU A 97 -9.63 -1.86 -3.79
CA GLU A 97 -8.26 -1.86 -4.32
C GLU A 97 -7.24 -2.34 -3.28
N ILE A 98 -7.45 -2.05 -1.99
CA ILE A 98 -6.63 -2.61 -0.91
C ILE A 98 -6.81 -4.12 -0.82
N HIS A 99 -8.04 -4.63 -0.94
CA HIS A 99 -8.30 -6.06 -1.00
C HIS A 99 -7.53 -6.69 -2.18
N HIS A 100 -7.69 -6.14 -3.39
CA HIS A 100 -7.01 -6.67 -4.58
C HIS A 100 -5.49 -6.63 -4.45
N ALA A 101 -4.93 -5.57 -3.85
CA ALA A 101 -3.51 -5.46 -3.59
C ALA A 101 -3.02 -6.61 -2.71
N MET A 102 -3.67 -6.82 -1.56
CA MET A 102 -3.27 -7.85 -0.61
C MET A 102 -3.50 -9.26 -1.15
N ASP A 103 -4.62 -9.52 -1.83
CA ASP A 103 -4.92 -10.81 -2.48
C ASP A 103 -3.86 -11.18 -3.53
N ARG A 104 -3.42 -10.20 -4.35
CA ARG A 104 -2.32 -10.41 -5.30
C ARG A 104 -1.01 -10.71 -4.58
N CYS A 105 -0.68 -9.99 -3.51
CA CYS A 105 0.51 -10.28 -2.71
C CYS A 105 0.46 -11.70 -2.11
N GLN A 106 -0.71 -12.13 -1.62
CA GLN A 106 -0.92 -13.48 -1.11
C GLN A 106 -0.68 -14.54 -2.18
N LYS A 107 -1.27 -14.37 -3.36
CA LYS A 107 -1.11 -15.26 -4.52
C LYS A 107 0.33 -15.33 -5.04
N LEU A 108 1.09 -14.24 -4.90
CA LEU A 108 2.53 -14.20 -5.16
C LEU A 108 3.38 -14.86 -4.06
N GLY A 109 2.74 -15.34 -2.98
CA GLY A 109 3.42 -15.90 -1.82
C GLY A 109 4.15 -14.87 -0.96
N CYS A 110 3.90 -13.57 -1.16
CA CYS A 110 4.53 -12.50 -0.40
C CYS A 110 3.80 -12.29 0.93
N SER A 111 4.54 -12.30 2.04
CA SER A 111 4.00 -12.06 3.38
C SER A 111 4.52 -10.76 4.00
N ARG A 112 5.63 -10.20 3.50
CA ARG A 112 6.15 -8.89 3.92
C ARG A 112 5.89 -7.86 2.83
N ILE A 113 5.01 -6.90 3.07
CA ILE A 113 4.51 -5.97 2.05
C ILE A 113 4.81 -4.54 2.48
N ALA A 114 5.36 -3.74 1.58
CA ALA A 114 5.43 -2.28 1.72
C ALA A 114 4.34 -1.65 0.84
N LEU A 115 3.51 -0.78 1.40
CA LEU A 115 2.34 -0.21 0.73
C LEU A 115 2.38 1.32 0.76
N SER A 116 2.30 1.94 -0.41
CA SER A 116 1.91 3.34 -0.52
C SER A 116 0.39 3.45 -0.33
N PRO A 117 -0.14 4.50 0.33
CA PRO A 117 -1.57 4.79 0.35
C PRO A 117 -2.10 4.84 -1.08
N LEU A 118 -2.95 3.87 -1.46
CA LEU A 118 -3.39 3.70 -2.85
C LEU A 118 -4.47 4.72 -3.19
N GLY A 119 -4.09 5.76 -3.91
CA GLY A 119 -5.03 6.78 -4.41
C GLY A 119 -5.57 7.74 -3.34
N ILE A 120 -5.08 7.63 -2.10
CA ILE A 120 -5.47 8.47 -0.96
C ILE A 120 -4.46 9.60 -0.80
N ALA A 121 -4.93 10.83 -0.61
CA ALA A 121 -4.08 11.95 -0.26
C ALA A 121 -3.47 11.74 1.14
N THR A 122 -2.26 12.25 1.38
CA THR A 122 -1.53 11.95 2.61
C THR A 122 -2.22 12.43 3.88
N ASP A 123 -2.86 13.59 3.80
CA ASP A 123 -3.65 14.24 4.86
C ASP A 123 -5.05 13.61 5.02
N ASP A 124 -5.41 12.65 4.16
CA ASP A 124 -6.74 12.04 4.12
C ASP A 124 -6.74 10.53 4.44
N ILE A 125 -5.56 9.97 4.75
CA ILE A 125 -5.40 8.54 5.09
C ILE A 125 -6.28 8.17 6.30
N SER A 126 -6.32 9.03 7.32
CA SER A 126 -7.10 8.81 8.55
C SER A 126 -8.60 8.63 8.26
N ARG A 127 -9.17 9.37 7.30
CA ARG A 127 -10.59 9.24 6.92
C ARG A 127 -10.91 7.91 6.25
N HIS A 128 -9.91 7.26 5.69
CA HIS A 128 -10.02 6.00 4.97
C HIS A 128 -9.62 4.78 5.82
N ALA A 129 -9.30 4.95 7.11
CA ALA A 129 -8.86 3.88 7.99
C ALA A 129 -9.81 2.67 8.01
N GLY A 130 -11.13 2.90 8.05
CA GLY A 130 -12.13 1.84 7.95
C GLY A 130 -12.03 1.01 6.66
N ALA A 131 -11.84 1.68 5.52
CA ALA A 131 -11.66 1.02 4.23
C ALA A 131 -10.35 0.23 4.15
N LEU A 132 -9.25 0.77 4.72
CA LEU A 132 -7.96 0.08 4.81
C LEU A 132 -8.09 -1.21 5.63
N VAL A 133 -8.62 -1.12 6.86
CA VAL A 133 -8.81 -2.28 7.75
C VAL A 133 -9.68 -3.34 7.10
N ALA A 134 -10.82 -2.96 6.53
CA ALA A 134 -11.73 -3.90 5.89
C ALA A 134 -11.12 -4.56 4.63
N GLY A 135 -10.37 -3.80 3.83
CA GLY A 135 -9.69 -4.31 2.64
C GLY A 135 -8.60 -5.32 3.00
N ILE A 136 -7.73 -4.96 3.95
CA ILE A 136 -6.63 -5.82 4.43
C ILE A 136 -7.18 -7.12 5.00
N ARG A 137 -8.14 -7.02 5.92
CA ARG A 137 -8.75 -8.17 6.59
C ARG A 137 -9.40 -9.12 5.60
N SER A 138 -10.26 -8.61 4.70
CA SER A 138 -10.99 -9.45 3.75
C SER A 138 -10.10 -10.20 2.77
N ALA A 139 -8.94 -9.64 2.40
CA ALA A 139 -7.99 -10.30 1.51
C ALA A 139 -7.15 -11.37 2.20
N TRP A 140 -6.94 -11.25 3.51
CA TRP A 140 -6.14 -12.20 4.28
C TRP A 140 -6.96 -13.22 5.07
N GLN A 141 -8.29 -13.12 5.01
CA GLN A 141 -9.22 -14.09 5.57
C GLN A 141 -8.95 -15.50 5.03
N GLY A 142 -8.89 -16.49 5.92
CA GLY A 142 -8.62 -17.89 5.57
C GLY A 142 -7.15 -18.21 5.29
N SER A 143 -6.25 -17.22 5.32
CA SER A 143 -4.82 -17.49 5.21
C SER A 143 -4.29 -18.19 6.45
N THR A 144 -3.42 -19.17 6.24
CA THR A 144 -2.64 -19.82 7.31
C THR A 144 -1.28 -19.19 7.51
N ARG A 145 -0.88 -18.23 6.65
CA ARG A 145 0.42 -17.56 6.71
C ARG A 145 0.30 -16.18 7.36
N PRO A 146 1.16 -15.85 8.34
CA PRO A 146 1.19 -14.51 8.91
C PRO A 146 1.60 -13.49 7.85
N MET A 147 1.16 -12.24 8.02
CA MET A 147 1.51 -11.11 7.15
C MET A 147 2.08 -9.97 7.97
N SER A 148 3.09 -9.29 7.44
CA SER A 148 3.59 -8.01 7.93
C SER A 148 3.43 -6.96 6.82
N LEU A 149 2.64 -5.93 7.10
CA LEU A 149 2.34 -4.83 6.20
C LEU A 149 2.91 -3.53 6.77
N LYS A 150 3.79 -2.88 6.00
CA LYS A 150 4.32 -1.54 6.27
C LYS A 150 3.56 -0.53 5.42
N LEU A 151 2.73 0.32 6.03
CA LEU A 151 2.06 1.43 5.35
C LEU A 151 2.93 2.69 5.42
N CYS A 152 3.33 3.22 4.27
CA CYS A 152 4.13 4.43 4.20
C CYS A 152 3.25 5.67 4.47
N VAL A 153 3.51 6.38 5.56
CA VAL A 153 2.72 7.53 6.02
C VAL A 153 3.68 8.65 6.40
N PRO A 154 3.49 9.91 5.94
CA PRO A 154 4.36 11.01 6.37
C PRO A 154 4.42 11.12 7.90
N ALA A 155 5.60 11.47 8.44
CA ALA A 155 5.82 11.51 9.88
C ALA A 155 4.76 12.35 10.64
N ALA A 156 4.34 13.48 10.06
CA ALA A 156 3.32 14.35 10.62
C ALA A 156 1.93 13.69 10.77
N GLU A 157 1.62 12.72 9.91
CA GLU A 157 0.31 12.06 9.85
C GLU A 157 0.26 10.76 10.66
N ILE A 158 1.41 10.20 11.06
CA ILE A 158 1.49 8.88 11.71
C ILE A 158 0.57 8.77 12.92
N VAL A 159 0.57 9.76 13.83
CA VAL A 159 -0.25 9.71 15.05
C VAL A 159 -1.74 9.69 14.71
N GLY A 160 -2.16 10.55 13.78
CA GLY A 160 -3.55 10.63 13.34
C GLY A 160 -4.02 9.35 12.65
N VAL A 161 -3.18 8.83 11.75
CA VAL A 161 -3.47 7.60 11.00
C VAL A 161 -3.47 6.39 11.91
N GLN A 162 -2.53 6.27 12.85
CA GLN A 162 -2.48 5.17 13.80
C GLN A 162 -3.75 5.14 14.66
N ARG A 163 -4.14 6.27 15.25
CA ARG A 163 -5.37 6.37 16.04
C ARG A 163 -6.60 5.97 15.22
N ALA A 164 -6.72 6.50 14.01
CA ALA A 164 -7.86 6.19 13.13
C ALA A 164 -7.91 4.70 12.75
N LEU A 165 -6.77 4.07 12.51
CA LEU A 165 -6.68 2.63 12.25
C LEU A 165 -7.06 1.81 13.48
N GLU A 166 -6.63 2.20 14.68
CA GLU A 166 -6.98 1.53 15.93
C GLU A 166 -8.50 1.59 16.21
N GLU A 167 -9.09 2.78 16.04
CA GLU A 167 -10.54 2.99 16.15
C GLU A 167 -11.31 2.14 15.11
N ALA A 168 -10.88 2.17 13.85
CA ALA A 168 -11.48 1.38 12.78
C ALA A 168 -11.37 -0.14 13.02
N ARG A 169 -10.22 -0.59 13.53
CA ARG A 169 -9.98 -1.98 13.90
C ARG A 169 -10.91 -2.43 15.02
N ALA A 170 -11.05 -1.62 16.06
CA ALA A 170 -11.95 -1.90 17.18
C ALA A 170 -13.41 -1.96 16.71
N ALA A 171 -13.86 -0.98 15.91
CA ALA A 171 -15.21 -0.95 15.36
C ALA A 171 -15.53 -2.16 14.46
N ALA A 172 -14.52 -2.72 13.78
CA ALA A 172 -14.67 -3.89 12.91
C ALA A 172 -14.51 -5.24 13.65
N ASN A 173 -14.22 -5.26 14.95
CA ASN A 173 -13.83 -6.45 15.71
C ASN A 173 -12.74 -7.27 14.99
N ALA A 174 -11.70 -6.59 14.49
CA ALA A 174 -10.59 -7.19 13.76
C ALA A 174 -9.43 -7.50 14.72
N GLU A 175 -9.59 -8.52 15.56
CA GLU A 175 -8.57 -8.94 16.54
C GLU A 175 -7.33 -9.53 15.88
N GLU A 176 -7.49 -10.14 14.70
CA GLU A 176 -6.41 -10.71 13.91
C GLU A 176 -5.44 -9.67 13.32
N LEU A 177 -5.86 -8.40 13.24
CA LEU A 177 -5.09 -7.30 12.69
C LEU A 177 -4.40 -6.51 13.80
N MET A 178 -3.14 -6.79 14.09
CA MET A 178 -2.37 -6.09 15.10
C MET A 178 -1.77 -4.81 14.50
N ILE A 179 -2.18 -3.65 15.00
CA ILE A 179 -1.55 -2.37 14.65
C ILE A 179 -0.39 -2.17 15.60
N LEU A 180 0.82 -2.27 15.07
CA LEU A 180 2.04 -2.13 15.83
C LEU A 180 2.35 -0.64 16.04
N PRO A 181 2.74 -0.24 17.27
CA PRO A 181 3.22 1.11 17.50
C PRO A 181 4.48 1.34 16.67
N GLN A 182 4.74 2.60 16.30
CA GLN A 182 6.07 2.92 15.79
C GLN A 182 7.11 2.50 16.83
N PRO A 183 8.20 1.81 16.42
CA PRO A 183 9.36 1.76 17.31
C PRO A 183 9.69 3.22 17.63
N GLY A 184 9.72 3.54 18.92
CA GLY A 184 10.11 4.88 19.37
C GLY A 184 11.40 5.25 18.65
N ASN A 185 11.47 6.47 18.13
CA ASN A 185 12.69 7.01 17.55
C ASN A 185 13.83 6.76 18.55
N GLU A 186 14.61 5.71 18.36
CA GLU A 186 16.02 5.76 18.70
C GLU A 186 16.59 6.79 17.75
N VAL A 187 16.55 8.03 18.21
CA VAL A 187 17.41 9.09 17.73
C VAL A 187 18.82 8.51 17.84
N SER A 188 19.42 8.19 16.71
CA SER A 188 20.85 7.97 16.61
C SER A 188 21.36 8.95 15.57
N GLU A 189 22.28 9.76 16.07
CA GLU A 189 23.01 10.89 15.48
C GLU A 189 23.52 10.69 14.05
#